data_AF-A0A920FEN5-F1
#
_entry.id   AF-A0A920FEN5-F1
#
_cell.length_a   1.000
_cell.length_b   1.000
_cell.length_c   1.000
_cell.angle_alpha   90.00
_cell.angle_beta   90.00
_cell.angle_gamma   90.00
#
_symmetry.space_group_name_H-M   'P 1'
#
loop_
_entity.id
_entity.type
_entity.pdbx_description
1 polymer ?
#
loop_
_entity_poly.entity_id
_entity_poly.type
_entity_poly.pdbx_seq_one_letter_code
_entity_poly.pdbx_strand_id
1 'polypeptide(L)'
;MYWRNYHISSQYYRGTGNIDYFWSDGSTGSLSNWMTNSDTSIYVYGVDDLGCYSDTMIQNVYLYPPMTLTMSTDTFMCNSDTTLIFA
;
A
#
# COMPACT_ATOMS: atom_id res chain seq x y z
N MET A 1 -8.49 -8.96 -8.62
CA MET A 1 -7.84 -7.68 -8.29
C MET A 1 -8.10 -7.42 -6.81
N TYR A 2 -7.05 -7.45 -5.98
CA TYR A 2 -7.14 -7.13 -4.57
C TYR A 2 -6.68 -5.69 -4.38
N TRP A 3 -7.49 -4.85 -3.74
CA TRP A 3 -7.17 -3.47 -3.42
C TRP A 3 -6.60 -3.44 -2.00
N ARG A 4 -5.38 -2.90 -1.80
CA ARG A 4 -4.90 -2.57 -0.46
C ARG A 4 -5.02 -1.07 -0.25
N ASN A 5 -5.78 -0.70 0.78
CA ASN A 5 -5.81 0.66 1.30
C ASN A 5 -4.67 0.83 2.29
N TYR A 6 -3.81 1.83 2.06
CA TYR A 6 -2.79 2.24 3.01
C TYR A 6 -3.16 3.59 3.62
N HIS A 7 -3.11 3.65 4.94
CA HIS A 7 -3.18 4.91 5.70
C HIS A 7 -1.75 5.30 6.06
N ILE A 8 -1.27 6.41 5.50
CA ILE A 8 0.09 6.89 5.72
C ILE A 8 -0.01 8.27 6.37
N SER A 9 0.66 8.43 7.50
CA SER A 9 0.70 9.68 8.27
C SER A 9 2.12 10.21 8.34
N SER A 10 2.31 11.50 8.07
CA SER A 10 3.57 12.19 8.33
C SER A 10 3.57 12.75 9.76
N GLN A 11 4.69 12.61 10.47
CA GLN A 11 4.89 13.24 11.79
C GLN A 11 6.23 13.98 11.79
N TYR A 12 6.22 15.21 12.29
CA TYR A 12 7.44 16.01 12.47
C TYR A 12 7.81 16.06 13.94
N TYR A 13 9.04 15.69 14.29
CA TYR A 13 9.45 15.57 15.69
C TYR A 13 9.91 16.92 16.30
N ARG A 14 10.25 17.95 15.50
CA ARG A 14 10.83 19.22 16.00
C ARG A 14 10.59 20.46 15.13
N GLY A 15 9.34 20.89 14.98
CA GLY A 15 8.98 22.11 14.25
C GLY A 15 7.70 22.72 14.77
N THR A 16 7.71 24.03 14.96
CA THR A 16 6.61 24.81 15.53
C THR A 16 5.82 25.59 14.48
N GLY A 17 6.05 25.34 13.18
CA GLY A 17 5.36 26.01 12.07
C GLY A 17 4.25 25.17 11.44
N ASN A 18 3.39 25.81 10.65
CA ASN A 18 2.55 25.09 9.71
C ASN A 18 3.46 24.45 8.65
N ILE A 19 3.20 23.17 8.35
CA ILE A 19 3.91 22.42 7.32
C ILE A 19 2.84 21.86 6.37
N ASP A 20 2.93 22.26 5.11
CA ASP A 20 2.16 21.66 4.03
C ASP A 20 2.88 20.42 3.53
N TYR A 21 2.18 19.29 3.53
CA TYR A 21 2.72 18.02 3.03
C TYR A 21 2.30 17.82 1.59
N PHE A 22 3.27 17.44 0.76
CA PHE A 22 3.08 17.14 -0.66
C PHE A 22 3.40 15.68 -0.93
N TRP A 23 2.43 14.97 -1.47
CA TRP A 23 2.52 13.54 -1.76
C TRP A 23 2.76 13.28 -3.24
N SER A 24 3.29 12.10 -3.55
CA SER A 24 3.61 11.68 -4.92
C SER A 24 2.42 11.55 -5.88
N ASP A 25 1.19 11.56 -5.38
CA ASP A 25 -0.06 11.55 -6.18
C ASP A 25 -0.59 12.96 -6.45
N GLY A 26 0.08 13.98 -5.90
CA GLY A 26 -0.36 15.37 -5.93
C GLY A 26 -1.35 15.73 -4.82
N SER A 27 -1.69 14.79 -3.92
CA SER A 27 -2.47 15.11 -2.72
C SER A 27 -1.65 15.97 -1.74
N THR A 28 -2.37 16.72 -0.91
CA THR A 28 -1.78 17.56 0.13
C THR A 28 -2.41 17.30 1.49
N GLY A 29 -1.64 17.51 2.56
CA GLY A 29 -2.10 17.37 3.94
C GLY A 29 -1.42 16.24 4.72
N SER A 30 -1.60 16.22 6.04
CA SER A 30 -0.89 15.32 6.96
C SER A 30 -1.27 13.83 6.82
N LEU A 31 -2.37 13.56 6.13
CA LEU A 31 -2.90 12.23 5.88
C LEU A 31 -3.19 12.07 4.39
N SER A 32 -2.73 10.97 3.81
CA SER A 32 -3.09 10.59 2.44
C SER A 32 -3.60 9.15 2.41
N ASN A 33 -4.69 8.95 1.65
CA ASN A 33 -5.32 7.66 1.43
C ASN A 33 -4.88 7.13 0.07
N TRP A 34 -4.04 6.10 0.07
CA TRP A 34 -3.46 5.58 -1.16
C TRP A 34 -4.06 4.24 -1.58
N MET A 35 -4.35 4.13 -2.88
CA MET A 35 -4.83 2.91 -3.54
C MET A 35 -3.92 2.58 -4.73
N THR A 36 -3.34 1.38 -4.75
CA THR A 36 -2.53 0.91 -5.87
C THR A 36 -2.84 -0.54 -6.22
N ASN A 37 -2.66 -0.89 -7.49
CA ASN A 37 -2.85 -2.24 -8.04
C ASN A 37 -1.52 -2.92 -8.44
N SER A 38 -0.39 -2.23 -8.26
CA SER A 38 0.94 -2.74 -8.56
C SER A 38 1.96 -2.24 -7.54
N ASP A 39 3.10 -2.91 -7.44
CA ASP A 39 4.24 -2.45 -6.64
C ASP A 39 4.54 -0.98 -6.97
N THR A 40 4.54 -0.13 -5.95
CA THR A 40 4.66 1.33 -6.11
C THR A 40 5.47 1.91 -4.97
N SER A 41 6.27 2.93 -5.26
CA SER A 41 6.98 3.72 -4.26
C SER A 41 6.23 5.04 -4.07
N ILE A 42 5.84 5.32 -2.84
CA ILE A 42 5.17 6.55 -2.43
C ILE A 42 6.23 7.46 -1.82
N TYR A 43 6.22 8.75 -2.15
CA TYR A 43 7.09 9.73 -1.50
C TYR A 43 6.30 10.94 -0.99
N VAL A 44 6.80 11.52 0.11
CA VAL A 44 6.23 12.71 0.74
C VAL A 44 7.33 13.65 1.18
N TYR A 45 7.12 14.95 0.98
CA TYR A 45 7.96 16.00 1.53
C TYR A 45 7.08 17.11 2.11
N GLY A 46 7.59 17.82 3.10
CA GLY A 46 6.94 18.97 3.71
C GLY A 46 7.55 20.29 3.22
N VAL A 47 6.73 21.33 3.14
CA VAL A 47 7.17 22.71 2.93
C VAL A 47 6.64 23.56 4.08
N ASP A 48 7.49 24.36 4.71
CA ASP A 48 7.05 25.30 5.75
C ASP A 48 6.52 26.62 5.18
N ASP A 49 5.91 27.44 6.03
CA ASP A 49 5.40 28.78 5.66
C ASP A 49 6.48 29.73 5.09
N LEU A 50 7.77 29.42 5.30
CA LEU A 50 8.92 30.19 4.81
C LEU A 50 9.45 29.64 3.47
N GLY A 51 8.85 28.58 2.93
CA GLY A 51 9.24 27.93 1.68
C GLY A 51 10.44 26.98 1.80
N CYS A 52 10.82 26.56 3.00
CA CYS A 52 11.86 25.56 3.22
C CYS A 52 11.30 24.14 3.01
N TYR A 53 12.08 23.30 2.34
CA TYR A 53 11.71 21.92 2.04
C TYR A 53 12.31 20.97 3.08
N SER A 54 11.53 20.00 3.55
CA SER A 54 12.03 18.89 4.35
C SER A 54 12.73 17.84 3.48
N ASP A 55 13.43 16.91 4.13
CA ASP A 55 13.84 15.67 3.48
C ASP A 55 12.63 14.90 2.93
N THR A 56 12.82 14.25 1.78
CA THR A 56 11.80 13.40 1.15
C THR A 56 11.81 12.03 1.80
N MET A 57 10.68 11.62 2.37
CA MET A 57 10.48 10.26 2.85
C MET A 57 9.93 9.39 1.72
N ILE A 58 10.50 8.20 1.53
CA ILE A 58 10.06 7.24 0.51
C ILE A 58 9.59 5.96 1.20
N GLN A 59 8.40 5.49 0.85
CA GLN A 59 7.81 4.24 1.34
C GLN A 59 7.51 3.33 0.14
N ASN A 60 8.17 2.18 0.09
CA ASN A 60 7.88 1.15 -0.90
C ASN A 60 6.66 0.32 -0.46
N VAL A 61 5.74 0.09 -1.39
CA VAL A 61 4.55 -0.74 -1.22
C VAL A 61 4.63 -1.91 -2.19
N TYR A 62 4.62 -3.13 -1.66
CA TYR A 62 4.66 -4.38 -2.43
C TYR A 62 3.33 -5.12 -2.32
N LEU A 63 2.78 -5.50 -3.47
CA LEU A 63 1.55 -6.28 -3.60
C LEU A 63 1.91 -7.73 -3.90
N TYR A 64 1.52 -8.63 -3.01
CA TYR A 64 1.63 -10.05 -3.27
C TYR A 64 0.48 -10.52 -4.17
N PRO A 65 0.76 -11.32 -5.21
CA PRO A 65 -0.28 -11.86 -6.08
C PRO A 65 -1.22 -12.77 -5.27
N PRO A 66 -2.50 -12.88 -5.67
CA PRO A 66 -3.43 -13.81 -5.05
C PRO A 66 -2.96 -15.25 -5.25
N MET A 67 -3.13 -16.09 -4.23
CA MET A 67 -2.84 -17.51 -4.31
C MET A 67 -3.77 -18.15 -5.36
N THR A 68 -3.20 -18.72 -6.43
CA THR A 68 -3.95 -19.47 -7.43
C THR A 68 -3.99 -20.94 -7.03
N LEU A 69 -5.15 -21.42 -6.58
CA LEU A 69 -5.41 -22.84 -6.40
C LEU A 69 -5.75 -23.46 -7.76
N THR A 70 -4.77 -24.12 -8.36
CA THR A 70 -4.99 -24.97 -9.54
C THR A 70 -5.18 -26.41 -9.08
N MET A 71 -6.41 -26.93 -9.15
CA MET A 71 -6.64 -28.37 -9.07
C MET A 71 -6.32 -29.00 -10.43
N SER A 72 -5.52 -30.07 -10.44
CA SER A 72 -5.53 -31.01 -11.55
C SER A 72 -6.92 -31.66 -11.60
N THR A 73 -7.58 -31.62 -12.75
CA THR A 73 -8.85 -32.33 -12.95
C THR A 73 -8.57 -33.82 -12.90
N ASP A 74 -8.70 -34.45 -11.74
CA ASP A 74 -8.72 -35.89 -11.65
C ASP A 74 -10.11 -36.34 -12.15
N THR A 75 -10.14 -36.98 -13.31
CA THR A 75 -11.38 -37.39 -14.00
C THR A 75 -11.98 -38.68 -13.44
N PHE A 76 -11.40 -39.23 -12.36
CA PHE A 76 -11.84 -40.47 -11.73
C PHE A 76 -12.10 -40.25 -10.23
N MET A 77 -13.29 -39.75 -9.91
CA MET A 77 -13.81 -39.78 -8.54
C MET A 77 -14.43 -41.16 -8.31
N CYS A 78 -13.80 -42.01 -7.49
CA CYS A 78 -14.44 -43.22 -7.00
C CYS A 78 -15.45 -42.86 -5.90
N ASN A 79 -16.54 -43.63 -5.80
CA ASN A 79 -17.67 -43.40 -4.89
C ASN A 79 -17.29 -43.61 -3.39
N SER A 80 -16.36 -42.82 -2.87
CA SER A 80 -15.99 -42.73 -1.45
C SER A 80 -14.87 -41.72 -1.15
N ASP A 81 -14.26 -41.07 -2.15
CA ASP A 81 -13.13 -40.18 -1.89
C ASP A 81 -13.59 -38.83 -1.32
N THR A 82 -13.13 -38.55 -0.10
CA THR A 82 -13.24 -37.23 0.54
C THR A 82 -11.95 -36.45 0.31
N THR A 83 -12.03 -35.37 -0.46
CA THR A 83 -10.94 -34.40 -0.62
C THR A 83 -10.96 -33.40 0.52
N LEU A 84 -9.90 -33.40 1.34
CA LEU A 84 -9.69 -32.39 2.38
C LEU A 84 -8.90 -31.22 1.80
N ILE A 85 -9.45 -30.02 1.98
CA ILE A 85 -8.86 -28.76 1.54
C ILE A 85 -8.36 -28.04 2.79
N PHE A 86 -7.07 -27.73 2.86
CA PHE A 86 -6.55 -26.78 3.85
C PHE A 86 -6.32 -25.42 3.19
N ALA A 87 -6.76 -24.36 3.88
CA ALA A 87 -6.62 -22.97 3.49
C ALA A 87 -5.36 -22.34 4.09
#